data_AF-A0A938G8L7-F1
#
_entry.id   AF-A0A938G8L7-F1
#
_cell.length_a   1.000
_cell.length_b   1.000
_cell.length_c   1.000
_cell.angle_alpha   90.00
_cell.angle_beta   90.00
_cell.angle_gamma   90.00
#
_symmetry.space_group_name_H-M   'P 1'
#
loop_
_entity.id
_entity.type
_entity.pdbx_description
1 polymer ?
#
loop_
_entity_poly.entity_id
_entity_poly.type
_entity_poly.pdbx_seq_one_letter_code
_entity_poly.pdbx_strand_id
1 'polypeptide(L)'
;MTTHTTKPPRPTIAQRRQADLAEGIIKLSPSSLTFLHDECPACFWHHYNGRPRPATAFPKVFGALDNAQKDFFVGRSVKEVKKSLPAGVIQRGKRVKSEAIALPGTSYRVQFGGDTDTILRFSRAGYGVCDFKTSAPSEEAAALY
;
A
#
# COMPACT_ATOMS: atom_id res chain seq x y z
N MET A 1 -2.74 -37.10 -24.65
CA MET A 1 -3.88 -36.36 -24.09
C MET A 1 -3.39 -35.51 -22.94
N THR A 2 -3.08 -34.23 -23.20
CA THR A 2 -2.69 -33.26 -22.17
C THR A 2 -3.93 -32.71 -21.52
N THR A 3 -4.16 -33.06 -20.25
CA THR A 3 -5.25 -32.52 -19.45
C THR A 3 -4.98 -31.05 -19.15
N HIS A 4 -5.64 -30.15 -19.87
CA HIS A 4 -5.70 -28.74 -19.50
C HIS A 4 -6.54 -28.60 -18.24
N THR A 5 -5.91 -28.56 -17.07
CA THR A 5 -6.55 -28.12 -15.83
C THR A 5 -6.83 -26.63 -15.92
N THR A 6 -8.10 -26.27 -16.14
CA THR A 6 -8.56 -24.90 -16.09
C THR A 6 -8.44 -24.38 -14.66
N LYS A 7 -7.62 -23.34 -14.48
CA LYS A 7 -7.46 -22.67 -13.19
C LYS A 7 -8.81 -22.07 -12.77
N PRO A 8 -9.26 -22.23 -11.50
CA PRO A 8 -10.52 -21.66 -11.06
C PRO A 8 -10.54 -20.13 -11.23
N PRO A 9 -11.73 -19.54 -11.48
CA PRO A 9 -11.87 -18.10 -11.66
C PRO A 9 -11.41 -17.34 -10.41
N ARG A 10 -10.82 -16.17 -10.62
CA ARG A 10 -10.36 -15.31 -9.52
C ARG A 10 -11.57 -14.80 -8.74
N PRO A 11 -11.58 -14.88 -7.40
CA PRO A 11 -12.69 -14.37 -6.60
C PRO A 11 -12.94 -12.87 -6.84
N THR A 12 -14.20 -12.46 -6.73
CA THR A 12 -14.60 -11.04 -6.77
C THR A 12 -14.12 -10.31 -5.51
N ILE A 13 -14.16 -8.97 -5.53
CA ILE A 13 -13.83 -8.16 -4.33
C ILE A 13 -14.78 -8.51 -3.18
N ALA A 14 -16.07 -8.66 -3.46
CA ALA A 14 -17.08 -9.02 -2.46
C ALA A 14 -16.80 -10.40 -1.84
N GLN A 15 -16.45 -11.40 -2.67
CA GLN A 15 -16.10 -12.74 -2.18
C GLN A 15 -14.85 -12.73 -1.30
N ARG A 16 -13.81 -11.98 -1.69
CA ARG A 16 -12.60 -11.82 -0.86
C ARG A 16 -12.93 -11.17 0.48
N ARG A 17 -13.73 -10.10 0.46
CA ARG A 17 -14.15 -9.42 1.70
C ARG A 17 -14.94 -10.36 2.61
N GLN A 18 -15.87 -11.13 2.06
CA GLN A 18 -16.67 -12.05 2.88
C GLN A 18 -15.80 -13.12 3.54
N ALA A 19 -14.80 -13.63 2.81
CA ALA A 19 -13.81 -14.56 3.37
C ALA A 19 -12.99 -13.90 4.49
N ASP A 20 -12.52 -12.68 4.28
CA ASP A 20 -11.77 -11.94 5.32
C ASP A 20 -12.62 -11.73 6.58
N LEU A 21 -13.89 -11.33 6.43
CA LEU A 21 -14.80 -11.15 7.56
C LEU A 21 -15.11 -12.47 8.28
N ALA A 22 -15.22 -13.58 7.55
CA ALA A 22 -15.40 -14.90 8.14
C ALA A 22 -14.19 -15.34 8.98
N GLU A 23 -12.99 -14.85 8.67
CA GLU A 23 -11.76 -15.05 9.45
C GLU A 23 -11.59 -14.01 10.58
N GLY A 24 -12.58 -13.12 10.76
CA GLY A 24 -12.51 -12.01 11.71
C GLY A 24 -11.45 -10.97 11.33
N ILE A 25 -11.13 -10.82 10.05
CA ILE A 25 -10.14 -9.86 9.54
C ILE A 25 -10.82 -8.74 8.76
N ILE A 26 -10.51 -7.50 9.13
CA ILE A 26 -10.85 -6.30 8.37
C ILE A 26 -9.58 -5.82 7.67
N LYS A 27 -9.51 -5.96 6.35
CA LYS A 27 -8.38 -5.45 5.56
C LYS A 27 -8.61 -4.01 5.14
N LEU A 28 -7.67 -3.13 5.48
CA LEU A 28 -7.68 -1.72 5.12
C LEU A 28 -6.42 -1.37 4.33
N SER A 29 -6.51 -0.42 3.42
CA SER A 29 -5.33 0.23 2.82
C SER A 29 -4.94 1.47 3.64
N PRO A 30 -3.63 1.72 3.89
CA PRO A 30 -3.21 2.96 4.57
C PRO A 30 -3.72 4.23 3.88
N SER A 31 -3.66 4.28 2.55
CA SER A 31 -4.13 5.41 1.75
C SER A 31 -5.62 5.71 1.93
N SER A 32 -6.46 4.71 2.24
CA SER A 32 -7.88 4.96 2.51
C SER A 32 -8.15 5.66 3.84
N LEU A 33 -7.21 5.64 4.79
CA LEU A 33 -7.34 6.45 6.00
C LEU A 33 -7.19 7.92 5.60
N THR A 34 -6.09 8.27 4.95
CA THR A 34 -5.79 9.67 4.60
C THR A 34 -6.72 10.24 3.50
N PHE A 35 -6.95 9.51 2.41
CA PHE A 35 -7.63 10.05 1.22
C PHE A 35 -9.11 9.67 1.09
N LEU A 36 -9.65 8.98 2.10
CA LEU A 36 -11.07 8.63 2.09
C LEU A 36 -11.71 8.83 3.46
N HIS A 37 -11.09 8.37 4.55
CA HIS A 37 -11.64 8.59 5.89
C HIS A 37 -11.59 10.06 6.28
N ASP A 38 -10.44 10.73 6.14
CA ASP A 38 -10.29 12.13 6.53
C ASP A 38 -11.18 13.07 5.69
N GLU A 39 -11.43 12.72 4.42
CA GLU A 39 -12.34 13.46 3.53
C GLU A 39 -13.82 13.20 3.88
N CYS A 40 -14.20 11.94 4.10
CA CYS A 40 -15.58 11.52 4.31
C CYS A 40 -15.66 10.18 5.07
N PRO A 41 -15.82 10.19 6.40
CA PRO A 41 -15.90 8.97 7.22
C PRO A 41 -17.05 8.03 6.80
N ALA A 42 -18.19 8.57 6.39
CA ALA A 42 -19.31 7.78 5.86
C ALA A 42 -18.94 7.08 4.54
N CYS A 43 -18.22 7.76 3.65
CA CYS A 43 -17.75 7.21 2.39
C CYS A 43 -16.71 6.10 2.62
N PHE A 44 -15.84 6.27 3.61
CA PHE A 44 -14.94 5.20 4.07
C PHE A 44 -15.71 3.97 4.51
N TRP A 45 -16.73 4.14 5.36
CA TRP A 45 -17.57 3.02 5.79
C TRP A 45 -18.26 2.35 4.61
N HIS A 46 -18.87 3.10 3.70
CA HIS A 46 -19.53 2.55 2.52
C HIS A 46 -18.56 1.83 1.57
N HIS A 47 -17.36 2.38 1.36
CA HIS A 47 -16.33 1.77 0.53
C HIS A 47 -15.96 0.38 1.03
N TYR A 48 -15.72 0.24 2.33
CA TYR A 48 -15.45 -1.06 2.89
C TYR A 48 -16.71 -1.92 2.92
N ASN A 49 -17.92 -1.40 3.08
CA ASN A 49 -19.16 -2.18 3.11
C ASN A 49 -19.83 -2.40 1.74
N GLY A 50 -19.01 -2.57 0.68
CA GLY A 50 -19.48 -3.01 -0.63
C GLY A 50 -20.15 -1.95 -1.49
N ARG A 51 -20.03 -0.67 -1.11
CA ARG A 51 -20.56 0.48 -1.85
C ARG A 51 -19.46 1.52 -2.09
N PRO A 52 -18.40 1.18 -2.85
CA PRO A 52 -17.33 2.13 -3.15
C PRO A 52 -17.85 3.31 -3.98
N ARG A 53 -17.18 4.46 -3.85
CA ARG A 53 -17.38 5.58 -4.77
C ARG A 53 -17.12 5.11 -6.22
N PRO A 54 -17.86 5.63 -7.21
CA PRO A 54 -17.56 5.38 -8.62
C PRO A 54 -16.10 5.67 -8.93
N ALA A 55 -15.45 4.78 -9.69
CA ALA A 55 -14.06 4.96 -10.08
C ALA A 55 -13.94 6.18 -11.01
N THR A 56 -13.04 7.10 -10.66
CA THR A 56 -12.67 8.23 -11.51
C THR A 56 -11.40 7.91 -12.30
N ALA A 57 -11.22 8.57 -13.44
CA ALA A 57 -9.98 8.43 -14.20
C ALA A 57 -8.82 9.05 -13.40
N PHE A 58 -7.80 8.25 -13.10
CA PHE A 58 -6.57 8.73 -12.49
C PHE A 58 -5.63 9.28 -13.58
N PRO A 59 -5.15 10.54 -13.49
CA PRO A 59 -4.28 11.11 -14.51
C PRO A 59 -2.99 10.30 -14.69
N LYS A 60 -2.70 9.90 -15.94
CA LYS A 60 -1.53 9.05 -16.27
C LYS A 60 -0.19 9.66 -15.90
N VAL A 61 -0.10 10.99 -15.87
CA VAL A 61 1.13 11.72 -15.54
C VAL A 61 1.69 11.35 -14.17
N PHE A 62 0.83 11.16 -13.17
CA PHE A 62 1.27 10.79 -11.82
C PHE A 62 1.93 9.41 -11.78
N GLY A 63 1.34 8.44 -12.48
CA GLY A 63 1.94 7.11 -12.62
C GLY A 63 3.25 7.12 -13.42
N ALA A 64 3.39 8.00 -14.41
CA ALA A 64 4.63 8.15 -15.17
C ALA A 64 5.76 8.73 -14.31
N LEU A 65 5.48 9.77 -13.53
CA LEU A 65 6.44 10.40 -12.62
C LEU A 65 6.89 9.42 -11.52
N ASP A 66 5.93 8.73 -10.91
CA ASP A 66 6.18 7.70 -9.90
C ASP A 66 7.12 6.59 -10.41
N ASN A 67 6.84 6.05 -11.61
CA ASN A 67 7.70 5.04 -12.21
C ASN A 67 9.10 5.58 -12.54
N ALA A 68 9.21 6.80 -13.06
CA ALA A 68 10.50 7.40 -13.38
C ALA A 68 11.38 7.57 -12.12
N GLN A 69 10.78 8.00 -11.00
CA GLN A 69 11.48 8.10 -9.71
C GLN A 69 11.95 6.73 -9.21
N LYS A 70 11.06 5.72 -9.26
CA LYS A 70 11.39 4.34 -8.89
C LYS A 70 12.53 3.78 -9.74
N ASP A 71 12.44 3.88 -11.06
CA ASP A 71 13.42 3.33 -11.99
C ASP A 71 14.78 4.01 -11.84
N PHE A 72 14.80 5.30 -11.49
CA PHE A 72 16.04 6.00 -11.19
C PHE A 72 16.74 5.43 -9.96
N PHE A 73 16.03 5.22 -8.84
CA PHE A 73 16.65 4.83 -7.57
C PHE A 73 16.86 3.32 -7.41
N VAL A 74 16.09 2.46 -8.08
CA VAL A 74 16.21 1.00 -7.93
C VAL A 74 17.63 0.53 -8.29
N GLY A 75 18.21 -0.31 -7.43
CA GLY A 75 19.56 -0.84 -7.57
C GLY A 75 20.67 0.08 -7.02
N ARG A 76 20.34 1.33 -6.67
CA ARG A 76 21.30 2.29 -6.12
C ARG A 76 21.52 2.12 -4.63
N SER A 77 22.56 2.78 -4.13
CA SER A 77 22.87 2.83 -2.70
C SER A 77 21.83 3.68 -1.96
N VAL A 78 21.36 3.20 -0.80
CA VAL A 78 20.53 4.00 0.13
C VAL A 78 21.23 5.28 0.60
N LYS A 79 22.55 5.37 0.47
CA LYS A 79 23.33 6.57 0.77
C LYS A 79 23.06 7.72 -0.21
N GLU A 80 22.50 7.44 -1.39
CA GLU A 80 22.04 8.48 -2.33
C GLU A 80 20.79 9.19 -1.84
N VAL A 81 19.95 8.54 -1.03
CA VAL A 81 18.80 9.18 -0.38
C VAL A 81 19.27 10.04 0.79
N LYS A 82 20.07 9.45 1.70
CA LYS A 82 20.64 10.18 2.83
C LYS A 82 21.91 9.50 3.33
N LYS A 83 23.01 10.25 3.38
CA LYS A 83 24.33 9.73 3.79
C LYS A 83 24.36 9.11 5.20
N SER A 84 23.48 9.54 6.09
CA SER A 84 23.40 9.04 7.48
C SER A 84 22.69 7.68 7.61
N LEU A 85 21.98 7.20 6.60
CA LEU A 85 21.27 5.91 6.68
C LEU A 85 22.27 4.73 6.71
N PRO A 86 21.93 3.58 7.32
CA PRO A 86 22.75 2.37 7.23
C PRO A 86 23.04 1.99 5.77
N ALA A 87 24.17 1.34 5.50
CA ALA A 87 24.49 0.87 4.15
C ALA A 87 23.45 -0.16 3.65
N GLY A 88 23.18 -0.17 2.35
CA GLY A 88 22.11 -0.97 1.76
C GLY A 88 21.85 -0.64 0.30
N VAL A 89 20.82 -1.27 -0.26
CA VAL A 89 20.39 -1.08 -1.65
C VAL A 89 18.90 -0.76 -1.72
N ILE A 90 18.53 0.13 -2.62
CA ILE A 90 17.14 0.48 -2.89
C ILE A 90 16.55 -0.58 -3.83
N GLN A 91 15.38 -1.09 -3.47
CA GLN A 91 14.65 -2.09 -4.25
C GLN A 91 13.32 -1.57 -4.71
N ARG A 92 12.81 -2.17 -5.80
CA ARG A 92 11.43 -1.98 -6.22
C ARG A 92 10.51 -2.37 -5.07
N GLY A 93 9.50 -1.54 -4.83
CA GLY A 93 8.49 -1.79 -3.83
C GLY A 93 7.68 -3.05 -4.10
N LYS A 94 7.00 -3.53 -3.06
CA LYS A 94 6.20 -4.75 -3.10
C LYS A 94 4.88 -4.52 -2.38
N ARG A 95 3.92 -5.40 -2.66
CA ARG A 95 2.73 -5.55 -1.82
C ARG A 95 3.18 -6.04 -0.44
N VAL A 96 2.87 -5.27 0.59
CA VAL A 96 3.12 -5.63 1.99
C VAL A 96 1.82 -5.69 2.76
N LYS A 97 1.84 -6.41 3.88
CA LYS A 97 0.74 -6.46 4.85
C LYS A 97 1.31 -6.39 6.26
N SER A 98 0.62 -5.69 7.14
CA SER A 98 0.90 -5.75 8.58
C SER A 98 0.50 -7.11 9.14
N GLU A 99 0.96 -7.41 10.34
CA GLU A 99 0.27 -8.37 11.18
C GLU A 99 -1.18 -7.91 11.45
N ALA A 100 -2.04 -8.85 11.78
CA ALA A 100 -3.42 -8.54 12.15
C ALA A 100 -3.46 -7.99 13.59
N ILE A 101 -3.88 -6.73 13.73
CA ILE A 101 -3.90 -6.00 14.99
C ILE A 101 -5.28 -6.19 15.64
N ALA A 102 -5.32 -6.61 16.90
CA ALA A 102 -6.57 -6.80 17.63
C ALA A 102 -7.32 -5.48 17.81
N LEU A 103 -8.64 -5.50 17.59
CA LEU A 103 -9.52 -4.38 17.93
C LEU A 103 -10.10 -4.61 19.34
N PRO A 104 -9.79 -3.76 20.33
CA PRO A 104 -10.30 -3.91 21.68
C PRO A 104 -11.84 -4.01 21.72
N GLY A 105 -12.35 -4.97 22.50
CA GLY A 105 -13.78 -5.17 22.67
C GLY A 105 -14.50 -5.91 21.52
N THR A 106 -13.76 -6.45 20.55
CA THR A 106 -14.34 -7.23 19.45
C THR A 106 -13.55 -8.52 19.17
N SER A 107 -14.13 -9.47 18.44
CA SER A 107 -13.42 -10.62 17.90
C SER A 107 -12.66 -10.31 16.60
N TYR A 108 -12.78 -9.08 16.07
CA TYR A 108 -12.16 -8.68 14.82
C TYR A 108 -10.73 -8.19 15.02
N ARG A 109 -9.94 -8.33 13.96
CA ARG A 109 -8.59 -7.79 13.82
C ARG A 109 -8.50 -6.95 12.56
N VAL A 110 -7.68 -5.91 12.57
CA VAL A 110 -7.40 -5.07 11.39
C VAL A 110 -6.05 -5.46 10.80
N GLN A 111 -6.00 -5.60 9.48
CA GLN A 111 -4.75 -5.78 8.75
C GLN A 111 -4.61 -4.66 7.72
N PHE A 112 -3.48 -3.96 7.75
CA PHE A 112 -3.15 -2.96 6.75
C PHE A 112 -2.42 -3.61 5.59
N GLY A 113 -2.88 -3.36 4.36
CA GLY A 113 -2.26 -3.88 3.14
C GLY A 113 -2.12 -2.81 2.09
N GLY A 114 -0.93 -2.70 1.49
CA GLY A 114 -0.63 -1.66 0.50
C GLY A 114 0.59 -1.98 -0.33
N ASP A 115 0.76 -1.22 -1.41
CA ASP A 115 1.96 -1.25 -2.23
C ASP A 115 2.90 -0.15 -1.73
N THR A 116 4.14 -0.51 -1.43
CA THR A 116 5.20 0.47 -1.16
C THR A 116 5.79 0.97 -2.47
N ASP A 117 6.31 2.20 -2.52
CA ASP A 117 7.05 2.66 -3.70
C ASP A 117 8.40 1.94 -3.85
N THR A 118 9.22 2.01 -2.81
CA THR A 118 10.50 1.31 -2.73
C THR A 118 10.75 0.71 -1.35
N ILE A 119 11.63 -0.28 -1.32
CA ILE A 119 12.10 -0.92 -0.08
C ILE A 119 13.61 -0.67 0.01
N LEU A 120 14.06 -0.10 1.12
CA LEU A 120 15.46 0.05 1.45
C LEU A 120 15.93 -1.24 2.12
N ARG A 121 16.70 -2.09 1.45
CA ARG A 121 17.29 -3.27 2.10
C ARG A 121 18.65 -2.91 2.67
N PHE A 122 18.72 -2.76 3.98
CA PHE A 122 19.97 -2.51 4.68
C PHE A 122 20.79 -3.80 4.79
N SER A 123 22.11 -3.67 4.69
CA SER A 123 23.02 -4.83 4.77
C SER A 123 23.04 -5.48 6.15
N ARG A 124 22.76 -4.71 7.21
CA ARG A 124 22.83 -5.16 8.61
C ARG A 124 21.70 -4.64 9.52
N ALA A 125 20.69 -3.98 8.97
CA ALA A 125 19.66 -3.28 9.76
C ALA A 125 18.23 -3.55 9.26
N GLY A 126 18.00 -4.68 8.61
CA GLY A 126 16.68 -5.06 8.10
C GLY A 126 16.23 -4.20 6.92
N TYR A 127 15.00 -3.68 6.99
CA TYR A 127 14.33 -2.99 5.90
C TYR A 127 13.85 -1.60 6.32
N GLY A 128 13.90 -0.66 5.39
CA GLY A 128 13.16 0.61 5.44
C GLY A 128 12.16 0.67 4.29
N VAL A 129 11.16 1.54 4.42
CA VAL A 129 10.24 1.89 3.34
C VAL A 129 10.55 3.33 2.93
N CYS A 130 10.57 3.60 1.63
CA CYS A 130 10.74 4.94 1.10
C CYS A 130 9.66 5.18 0.05
N ASP A 131 8.83 6.17 0.35
CA ASP A 131 7.70 6.62 -0.45
C ASP A 131 8.12 7.91 -1.17
N PHE A 132 7.95 7.96 -2.49
CA PHE A 132 8.35 9.14 -3.26
C PHE A 132 7.15 10.06 -3.43
N LYS A 133 7.39 11.36 -3.19
CA LYS A 133 6.39 12.40 -3.35
C LYS A 133 6.82 13.41 -4.38
N THR A 134 5.84 13.86 -5.15
CA THR A 134 6.00 14.97 -6.08
C THR A 134 5.16 16.14 -5.59
N SER A 135 5.81 17.11 -4.98
CA SER A 135 5.20 18.36 -4.54
C SER A 135 6.28 19.46 -4.46
N ALA A 136 5.87 20.71 -4.28
CA ALA A 136 6.77 21.69 -3.70
C ALA A 136 7.09 21.26 -2.25
N PRO A 137 8.35 21.29 -1.80
CA PRO A 137 8.68 21.01 -0.42
C PRO A 137 8.06 22.06 0.52
N SER A 138 7.35 21.62 1.55
CA SER A 138 6.82 22.48 2.62
C SER A 138 6.65 21.66 3.90
N GLU A 139 6.49 22.34 5.04
CA GLU A 139 6.19 21.69 6.33
C GLU A 139 4.85 20.95 6.28
N GLU A 140 3.85 21.51 5.59
CA GLU A 140 2.56 20.86 5.40
C GLU A 140 2.68 19.59 4.57
N ALA A 141 3.49 19.61 3.51
CA ALA A 141 3.77 18.41 2.72
C ALA A 141 4.52 17.35 3.53
N ALA A 142 5.43 17.77 4.41
CA ALA A 142 6.17 16.87 5.31
C ALA A 142 5.31 16.31 6.45
N ALA A 143 4.27 17.03 6.89
CA ALA A 143 3.34 16.56 7.92
C ALA A 143 2.33 15.53 7.35
N LEU A 144 1.99 15.66 6.07
CA LEU A 144 1.06 14.76 5.39
C LEU A 144 1.68 13.40 5.00
N TYR A 145 3.00 13.36 4.75
CA TYR A 145 3.72 12.23 4.15
C TYR A 145 4.93 11.79 4.98
#